data_AF-A0A1H2C423-F1
#
_entry.id   AF-A0A1H2C423-F1
#
_cell.length_a   1.000
_cell.length_b   1.000
_cell.length_c   1.000
_cell.angle_alpha   90.00
_cell.angle_beta   90.00
_cell.angle_gamma   90.00
#
_symmetry.space_group_name_H-M   'P 1'
#
loop_
_entity.id
_entity.type
_entity.pdbx_description
1 polymer ?
#
loop_
_entity_poly.entity_id
_entity_poly.type
_entity_poly.pdbx_seq_one_letter_code
_entity_poly.pdbx_strand_id
1 'polypeptide(L)'
;MADSENTIPSLVASAWRTAPPVLRRFAYWVWSIGFVAVTLSVIADARNWWNGLQFTTNIIAELVCGMVALPVALVIIARLAEYQVKELEQARLKTRYAAALQQMTGSAQITNDYLQELVQEVASSTNTFVAAAWVVDGSLTDPEGALESAHLLQAQMESQQWLFYERVMIPLRIEGNQLRVLLSERVNNGEQTSERLRFERLWHNLESALRHQKVTMAAGYQEFARGVPTAHRAVRLRDAALNHLRSVDQLQRYCAELAAFATPALEG
;
A
#
# COMPACT_ATOMS: atom_id res chain seq x y z
N MET A 1 -11.21 35.21 15.17
CA MET A 1 -9.81 35.64 15.09
C MET A 1 -9.33 35.23 13.71
N ALA A 2 -9.21 36.19 12.80
CA ALA A 2 -8.92 35.94 11.39
C ALA A 2 -7.40 35.79 11.19
N ASP A 3 -7.02 34.78 10.42
CA ASP A 3 -5.65 34.38 10.12
C ASP A 3 -4.82 35.52 9.52
N SER A 4 -3.91 36.07 10.32
CA SER A 4 -2.86 36.98 9.86
C SER A 4 -1.71 36.27 9.13
N GLU A 5 -1.78 34.95 8.94
CA GLU A 5 -0.70 34.14 8.36
C GLU A 5 -0.60 34.22 6.82
N ASN A 6 -1.64 34.69 6.13
CA ASN A 6 -1.73 34.70 4.65
C ASN A 6 -1.55 36.08 4.02
N THR A 7 -0.56 36.88 4.43
CA THR A 7 -0.22 38.12 3.72
C THR A 7 0.88 37.86 2.70
N ILE A 8 0.81 38.46 1.51
CA ILE A 8 1.84 38.37 0.45
C ILE A 8 3.28 38.52 1.01
N PRO A 9 3.59 39.47 1.92
CA PRO A 9 4.92 39.55 2.54
C PRO A 9 5.28 38.36 3.44
N SER A 10 4.34 37.74 4.17
CA SER A 10 4.64 36.55 4.99
C SER A 10 4.97 35.34 4.12
N LEU A 11 4.28 35.20 2.98
CA LEU A 11 4.56 34.16 1.98
C LEU A 11 5.93 34.34 1.33
N VAL A 12 6.31 35.57 0.96
CA VAL A 12 7.64 35.85 0.40
C VAL A 12 8.75 35.62 1.43
N ALA A 13 8.54 36.02 2.68
CA ALA A 13 9.51 35.81 3.75
C ALA A 13 9.69 34.31 4.07
N SER A 14 8.60 33.54 4.13
CA SER A 14 8.67 32.09 4.35
C SER A 14 9.34 31.40 3.16
N ALA A 15 8.99 31.80 1.94
CA ALA A 15 9.57 31.28 0.71
C ALA A 15 11.08 31.51 0.63
N TRP A 16 11.54 32.69 1.04
CA TRP A 16 12.95 33.07 1.03
C TRP A 16 13.78 32.29 2.06
N ARG A 17 13.26 32.09 3.27
CA ARG A 17 13.95 31.33 4.33
C ARG A 17 14.24 29.89 3.92
N THR A 18 13.34 29.36 3.13
CA THR A 18 13.26 27.94 2.81
C THR A 18 13.83 27.66 1.40
N ALA A 19 14.18 28.70 0.63
CA ALA A 19 14.77 28.60 -0.70
C ALA A 19 16.18 27.99 -0.71
N PRO A 20 16.58 27.32 -1.81
CA PRO A 20 17.91 26.70 -1.93
C PRO A 20 19.05 27.71 -1.68
N PRO A 21 20.13 27.30 -0.99
CA PRO A 21 21.23 28.21 -0.63
C PRO A 21 21.94 28.80 -1.86
N VAL A 22 21.96 28.08 -2.98
CA VAL A 22 22.50 28.55 -4.26
C VAL A 22 21.69 29.73 -4.80
N LEU A 23 20.36 29.63 -4.75
CA LEU A 23 19.45 30.67 -5.25
C LEU A 23 19.52 31.94 -4.39
N ARG A 24 19.63 31.77 -3.07
CA ARG A 24 19.87 32.87 -2.13
C ARG A 24 21.20 33.58 -2.40
N ARG A 25 22.29 32.83 -2.63
CA ARG A 25 23.60 33.40 -2.97
C ARG A 25 23.56 34.19 -4.27
N PHE A 26 22.94 33.63 -5.32
CA PHE A 26 22.76 34.32 -6.59
C PHE A 26 21.99 35.63 -6.41
N ALA A 27 20.88 35.59 -5.69
CA ALA A 27 20.06 36.76 -5.45
C ALA A 27 20.78 37.84 -4.61
N TYR A 28 21.56 37.46 -3.60
CA TYR A 28 22.42 38.41 -2.87
C TYR A 28 23.47 39.05 -3.77
N TRP A 29 24.08 38.29 -4.69
CA TRP A 29 25.01 38.84 -5.69
C TRP A 29 24.33 39.85 -6.61
N VAL A 30 23.17 39.49 -7.16
CA VAL A 30 22.41 40.36 -8.07
C VAL A 30 21.96 41.64 -7.35
N TRP A 31 21.44 41.55 -6.12
CA TRP A 31 21.05 42.71 -5.34
C TRP A 31 22.24 43.58 -4.94
N SER A 32 23.40 42.99 -4.63
CA SER A 32 24.62 43.76 -4.32
C SER A 32 25.08 44.56 -5.54
N ILE A 33 25.08 43.94 -6.73
CA ILE A 33 25.40 44.62 -8.00
C ILE A 33 24.37 45.73 -8.28
N GLY A 34 23.08 45.44 -8.10
CA GLY A 34 22.01 46.43 -8.28
C GLY A 34 22.13 47.61 -7.32
N PHE A 35 22.45 47.36 -6.05
CA PHE A 35 22.64 48.43 -5.06
C PHE A 35 23.84 49.32 -5.41
N VAL A 36 24.95 48.73 -5.85
CA VAL A 36 26.12 49.48 -6.35
C VAL A 36 25.76 50.31 -7.58
N ALA A 37 25.00 49.75 -8.52
CA ALA A 37 24.55 50.47 -9.71
C ALA A 37 23.61 51.65 -9.36
N VAL A 38 22.71 51.47 -8.38
CA VAL A 38 21.83 52.55 -7.88
C VAL A 38 22.65 53.65 -7.22
N THR A 39 23.56 53.31 -6.32
CA THR A 39 24.40 54.31 -5.64
C THR A 39 25.27 55.10 -6.61
N LEU A 40 25.89 54.43 -7.60
CA LEU A 40 26.63 55.11 -8.66
C LEU A 40 25.72 56.02 -9.51
N SER A 41 24.49 55.60 -9.80
CA SER A 41 23.53 56.41 -10.56
C SER A 41 23.10 57.66 -9.81
N VAL A 42 22.83 57.55 -8.50
CA VAL A 42 22.50 58.68 -7.63
C VAL A 42 23.67 59.66 -7.53
N ILE A 43 24.91 59.17 -7.43
CA ILE A 43 26.11 60.02 -7.40
C ILE A 43 26.30 60.75 -8.74
N ALA A 44 26.09 60.06 -9.87
CA ALA A 44 26.16 60.65 -11.20
C ALA A 44 25.08 61.72 -11.41
N ASP A 45 23.88 61.49 -10.86
CA ASP A 45 22.77 62.45 -10.91
C ASP A 45 23.06 63.70 -10.07
N ALA A 46 23.56 63.52 -8.85
CA ALA A 46 23.97 64.64 -8.00
C ALA A 46 25.10 65.51 -8.61
N ARG A 47 25.91 64.93 -9.50
CA ARG A 47 26.98 65.64 -10.24
C ARG A 47 26.53 66.18 -11.60
N ASN A 48 25.24 66.07 -11.95
CA ASN A 48 24.69 66.47 -13.25
C ASN A 48 25.37 65.79 -14.46
N TRP A 49 25.93 64.59 -14.26
CA TRP A 49 26.61 63.84 -15.33
C TRP A 49 25.68 63.32 -16.42
N TRP A 50 24.36 63.32 -16.16
CA TRP A 50 23.33 62.84 -17.09
C TRP A 50 22.83 63.89 -18.09
N ASN A 51 23.37 65.11 -18.08
CA ASN A 51 22.92 66.17 -18.99
C ASN A 51 23.04 65.70 -20.46
N GLY A 52 21.88 65.52 -21.11
CA GLY A 52 21.77 65.05 -22.50
C GLY A 52 21.70 63.53 -22.71
N LEU A 53 21.71 62.72 -21.64
CA LEU A 53 21.77 61.24 -21.69
C LEU A 53 20.54 60.55 -21.08
N GLN A 54 19.33 61.08 -21.32
CA GLN A 54 18.07 60.52 -20.79
C GLN A 54 17.81 59.05 -21.18
N PHE A 55 18.33 58.62 -22.33
CA PHE A 55 18.22 57.22 -22.76
C PHE A 55 18.98 56.27 -21.83
N THR A 56 20.16 56.67 -21.37
CA THR A 56 21.05 55.84 -20.55
C THR A 56 20.50 55.68 -19.13
N THR A 57 19.90 56.73 -18.56
CA THR A 57 19.25 56.67 -17.25
C THR A 57 18.03 55.75 -17.26
N ASN A 58 17.23 55.76 -18.33
CA ASN A 58 16.11 54.81 -18.47
C ASN A 58 16.59 53.35 -18.53
N ILE A 59 17.62 53.05 -19.31
CA ILE A 59 18.18 51.69 -19.40
C ILE A 59 18.69 51.22 -18.03
N ILE A 60 19.38 52.08 -17.28
CA ILE A 60 19.90 51.72 -15.96
C ILE A 60 18.75 51.50 -14.96
N ALA A 61 17.71 52.32 -15.01
CA ALA A 61 16.53 52.15 -14.16
C ALA A 61 15.81 50.81 -14.43
N GLU A 62 15.63 50.45 -15.70
CA GLU A 62 15.06 49.14 -16.09
C GLU A 62 15.95 47.98 -15.65
N LEU A 63 17.28 48.11 -15.82
CA LEU A 63 18.24 47.08 -15.39
C LEU A 63 18.19 46.86 -13.88
N VAL A 64 18.17 47.94 -13.10
CA VAL A 64 18.04 47.91 -11.63
C VAL A 64 16.70 47.26 -11.24
N CYS A 65 15.61 47.65 -11.89
CA CYS A 65 14.29 47.08 -11.63
C CYS A 65 14.29 45.57 -11.91
N GLY A 66 14.89 45.13 -13.03
CA GLY A 66 15.08 43.73 -13.38
C GLY A 66 15.95 42.97 -12.36
N MET A 67 17.04 43.58 -11.86
CA MET A 67 17.90 42.98 -10.83
C MET A 67 17.17 42.74 -9.50
N VAL A 68 16.16 43.55 -9.17
CA VAL A 68 15.35 43.36 -7.96
C VAL A 68 14.21 42.38 -8.21
N ALA A 69 13.50 42.52 -9.32
CA ALA A 69 12.31 41.73 -9.62
C ALA A 69 12.62 40.27 -10.00
N LEU A 70 13.70 40.03 -10.75
CA LEU A 70 14.03 38.71 -11.29
C LEU A 70 14.35 37.66 -10.19
N PRO A 71 15.13 37.96 -9.15
CA PRO A 71 15.35 37.02 -8.05
C PRO A 71 14.06 36.71 -7.26
N VAL A 72 13.20 37.70 -7.06
CA VAL A 72 11.90 37.51 -6.37
C VAL A 72 11.00 36.60 -7.21
N ALA A 73 10.91 36.85 -8.52
CA ALA A 73 10.16 36.01 -9.45
C ALA A 73 10.68 34.57 -9.45
N LEU A 74 12.00 34.37 -9.48
CA LEU A 74 12.61 33.04 -9.44
C LEU A 74 12.29 32.27 -8.14
N VAL A 75 12.28 32.94 -6.99
CA VAL A 75 11.92 32.30 -5.71
C VAL A 75 10.45 31.89 -5.68
N ILE A 76 9.56 32.75 -6.19
CA ILE A 76 8.13 32.44 -6.28
C ILE A 76 7.90 31.27 -7.25
N ILE A 77 8.55 31.27 -8.41
CA ILE A 77 8.46 30.18 -9.40
C ILE A 77 9.01 28.87 -8.81
N ALA A 78 10.14 28.90 -8.10
CA ALA A 78 10.70 27.72 -7.45
C ALA A 78 9.73 27.13 -6.41
N ARG A 79 9.06 27.99 -5.62
CA ARG A 79 8.03 27.57 -4.67
C ARG A 79 6.83 26.95 -5.37
N LEU A 80 6.32 27.61 -6.41
CA LEU A 80 5.19 27.09 -7.20
C LEU A 80 5.54 25.75 -7.83
N ALA A 81 6.77 25.58 -8.33
CA ALA A 81 7.24 24.30 -8.85
C ALA A 81 7.30 23.22 -7.76
N GLU A 82 7.81 23.52 -6.58
CA GLU A 82 7.81 22.58 -5.44
C GLU A 82 6.38 22.18 -5.02
N TYR A 83 5.45 23.14 -4.99
CA TYR A 83 4.04 22.88 -4.69
C TYR A 83 3.39 21.99 -5.76
N GLN A 84 3.60 22.31 -7.05
CA GLN A 84 3.07 21.52 -8.15
C GLN A 84 3.64 20.09 -8.16
N VAL A 85 4.93 19.92 -7.85
CA VAL A 85 5.53 18.58 -7.73
C VAL A 85 4.88 17.80 -6.59
N LYS A 86 4.68 18.41 -5.41
CA LYS A 86 4.02 17.76 -4.28
C LYS A 86 2.56 17.40 -4.58
N GLU A 87 1.80 18.28 -5.21
CA GLU A 87 0.41 17.99 -5.60
C GLU A 87 0.36 16.85 -6.63
N LEU A 88 1.26 16.85 -7.61
CA LEU A 88 1.37 15.77 -8.60
C LEU A 88 1.78 14.44 -7.95
N GLU A 89 2.68 14.47 -6.97
CA GLU A 89 3.09 13.29 -6.20
C GLU A 89 1.92 12.74 -5.37
N GLN A 90 1.17 13.61 -4.70
CA GLN A 90 -0.03 13.21 -3.95
C GLN A 90 -1.10 12.61 -4.87
N ALA A 91 -1.36 13.24 -6.02
CA ALA A 91 -2.31 12.71 -6.99
C ALA A 91 -1.87 11.34 -7.53
N ARG A 92 -0.58 11.19 -7.88
CA ARG A 92 -0.01 9.91 -8.33
C ARG A 92 -0.08 8.84 -7.23
N LEU A 93 0.21 9.19 -5.98
CA LEU A 93 0.12 8.28 -4.85
C LEU A 93 -1.33 7.82 -4.64
N LYS A 94 -2.31 8.73 -4.72
CA LYS A 94 -3.74 8.39 -4.64
C LYS A 94 -4.15 7.42 -5.74
N THR A 95 -3.76 7.67 -7.00
CA THR A 95 -4.06 6.77 -8.12
C THR A 95 -3.40 5.39 -7.95
N ARG A 96 -2.13 5.33 -7.54
CA ARG A 96 -1.42 4.06 -7.28
C ARG A 96 -2.05 3.29 -6.13
N TYR A 97 -2.45 3.98 -5.08
CA TYR A 97 -3.16 3.37 -3.95
C TYR A 97 -4.50 2.77 -4.40
N ALA A 98 -5.32 3.53 -5.12
CA ALA A 98 -6.61 3.04 -5.64
C ALA A 98 -6.43 1.81 -6.56
N ALA A 99 -5.45 1.85 -7.47
CA ALA A 99 -5.16 0.73 -8.36
C ALA A 99 -4.67 -0.52 -7.60
N ALA A 100 -3.76 -0.34 -6.64
CA ALA A 100 -3.26 -1.44 -5.80
C ALA A 100 -4.37 -2.04 -4.93
N LEU A 101 -5.26 -1.19 -4.41
CA LEU A 101 -6.41 -1.64 -3.63
C LEU A 101 -7.39 -2.42 -4.51
N GLN A 102 -7.67 -1.95 -5.72
CA GLN A 102 -8.53 -2.65 -6.68
C GLN A 102 -7.95 -4.01 -7.08
N GLN A 103 -6.65 -4.08 -7.38
CA GLN A 103 -5.96 -5.34 -7.66
C GLN A 103 -6.08 -6.32 -6.49
N MET A 104 -5.74 -5.86 -5.29
CA MET A 104 -5.83 -6.66 -4.07
C MET A 104 -7.25 -7.19 -3.81
N THR A 105 -8.25 -6.36 -4.08
CA THR A 105 -9.66 -6.75 -3.93
C THR A 105 -10.05 -7.81 -4.94
N GLY A 106 -9.64 -7.65 -6.20
CA GLY A 106 -9.85 -8.64 -7.24
C GLY A 106 -9.22 -9.98 -6.87
N SER A 107 -7.97 -9.97 -6.43
CA SER A 107 -7.30 -11.19 -5.97
C SER A 107 -7.94 -11.81 -4.73
N ALA A 108 -8.40 -10.99 -3.78
CA ALA A 108 -9.12 -11.47 -2.60
C ALA A 108 -10.47 -12.11 -2.98
N GLN A 109 -11.19 -11.57 -3.98
CA GLN A 109 -12.42 -12.14 -4.51
C GLN A 109 -12.17 -13.46 -5.24
N ILE A 110 -11.20 -13.50 -6.16
CA ILE A 110 -10.79 -14.72 -6.86
C ILE A 110 -10.38 -15.81 -5.85
N THR A 111 -9.64 -15.41 -4.81
CA THR A 111 -9.27 -16.29 -3.71
C THR A 111 -10.50 -16.82 -2.98
N ASN A 112 -11.44 -15.96 -2.64
CA ASN A 112 -12.65 -16.33 -1.93
C ASN A 112 -13.52 -17.29 -2.76
N ASP A 113 -13.67 -17.04 -4.06
CA ASP A 113 -14.44 -17.88 -4.97
C ASP A 113 -13.79 -19.27 -5.10
N TYR A 114 -12.47 -19.33 -5.26
CA TYR A 114 -11.71 -20.58 -5.28
C TYR A 114 -11.83 -21.33 -3.94
N LEU A 115 -11.72 -20.63 -2.81
CA LEU A 115 -11.89 -21.21 -1.49
C LEU A 115 -13.30 -21.76 -1.30
N GLN A 116 -14.34 -21.09 -1.80
CA GLN A 116 -15.72 -21.53 -1.68
C GLN A 116 -15.98 -22.84 -2.45
N GLU A 117 -15.43 -22.96 -3.66
CA GLU A 117 -15.46 -24.21 -4.44
C GLU A 117 -14.73 -25.34 -3.70
N LEU A 118 -13.53 -25.02 -3.17
CA LEU A 118 -12.71 -25.96 -2.41
C LEU A 118 -13.40 -26.42 -1.11
N VAL A 119 -14.08 -25.53 -0.38
CA VAL A 119 -14.86 -25.89 0.81
C VAL A 119 -15.91 -26.92 0.48
N GLN A 120 -16.66 -26.73 -0.61
CA GLN A 120 -17.72 -27.67 -1.00
C GLN A 120 -17.15 -29.06 -1.31
N GLU A 121 -16.05 -29.11 -2.06
CA GLU A 121 -15.39 -30.36 -2.43
C GLU A 121 -14.81 -31.07 -1.20
N VAL A 122 -14.02 -30.37 -0.39
CA VAL A 122 -13.38 -30.89 0.82
C VAL A 122 -14.42 -31.30 1.87
N ALA A 123 -15.50 -30.53 2.05
CA ALA A 123 -16.57 -30.87 2.99
C ALA A 123 -17.29 -32.15 2.57
N SER A 124 -17.59 -32.32 1.27
CA SER A 124 -18.22 -33.54 0.78
C SER A 124 -17.36 -34.78 1.04
N SER A 125 -16.07 -34.70 0.69
CA SER A 125 -15.08 -35.78 0.86
C SER A 125 -14.84 -36.09 2.34
N THR A 126 -14.75 -35.04 3.17
CA THR A 126 -14.61 -35.17 4.63
C THR A 126 -15.84 -35.84 5.25
N ASN A 127 -17.06 -35.45 4.86
CA ASN A 127 -18.28 -36.06 5.40
C ASN A 127 -18.37 -37.55 5.05
N THR A 128 -18.03 -37.93 3.83
CA THR A 128 -17.95 -39.34 3.41
C THR A 128 -16.93 -40.12 4.24
N PHE A 129 -15.73 -39.54 4.43
CA PHE A 129 -14.71 -40.15 5.28
C PHE A 129 -15.18 -40.32 6.73
N VAL A 130 -15.78 -39.28 7.33
CA VAL A 130 -16.25 -39.33 8.73
C VAL A 130 -17.36 -40.36 8.92
N ALA A 131 -18.25 -40.52 7.95
CA ALA A 131 -19.27 -41.55 7.97
C ALA A 131 -18.67 -42.96 7.91
N ALA A 132 -17.72 -43.21 7.00
CA ALA A 132 -17.07 -44.51 6.85
C ALA A 132 -16.14 -44.86 8.03
N ALA A 133 -15.46 -43.84 8.57
CA ALA A 133 -14.51 -43.96 9.68
C ALA A 133 -15.19 -43.99 11.07
N TRP A 134 -16.52 -44.06 11.13
CA TRP A 134 -17.24 -44.14 12.39
C TRP A 134 -16.92 -45.44 13.12
N VAL A 135 -16.63 -45.35 14.43
CA VAL A 135 -16.25 -46.51 15.25
C VAL A 135 -17.47 -47.00 16.02
N VAL A 136 -17.87 -48.26 15.79
CA VAL A 136 -18.91 -48.98 16.53
C VAL A 136 -18.29 -50.25 17.13
N ASP A 137 -18.44 -50.42 18.44
CA ASP A 137 -17.88 -51.56 19.20
C ASP A 137 -16.37 -51.79 19.01
N GLY A 138 -15.61 -50.70 18.85
CA GLY A 138 -14.15 -50.74 18.68
C GLY A 138 -13.69 -51.07 17.25
N SER A 139 -14.61 -51.25 16.32
CA SER A 139 -14.34 -51.52 14.90
C SER A 139 -14.86 -50.38 14.01
N LEU A 140 -14.28 -50.23 12.82
CA LEU A 140 -14.79 -49.25 11.84
C LEU A 140 -16.06 -49.78 11.18
N THR A 141 -17.00 -48.87 10.93
CA THR A 141 -18.28 -49.19 10.28
C THR A 141 -18.08 -49.64 8.84
N ASP A 142 -17.17 -48.98 8.10
CA ASP A 142 -16.78 -49.36 6.74
C ASP A 142 -15.26 -49.14 6.51
N PRO A 143 -14.43 -50.17 6.75
CA PRO A 143 -12.98 -50.05 6.63
C PRO A 143 -12.50 -49.77 5.19
N GLU A 144 -13.16 -50.33 4.18
CA GLU A 144 -12.80 -50.16 2.76
C GLU A 144 -13.19 -48.76 2.28
N GLY A 145 -14.41 -48.32 2.58
CA GLY A 145 -14.86 -46.95 2.28
C GLY A 145 -14.04 -45.89 3.02
N ALA A 146 -13.58 -46.17 4.24
CA ALA A 146 -12.69 -45.28 4.97
C ALA A 146 -11.30 -45.17 4.33
N LEU A 147 -10.77 -46.26 3.77
CA LEU A 147 -9.49 -46.25 3.03
C LEU A 147 -9.61 -45.51 1.70
N GLU A 148 -10.67 -45.77 0.93
CA GLU A 148 -10.92 -45.10 -0.35
C GLU A 148 -11.10 -43.59 -0.15
N SER A 149 -11.92 -43.20 0.82
CA SER A 149 -12.13 -41.78 1.17
C SER A 149 -10.85 -41.12 1.69
N ALA A 150 -10.00 -41.85 2.44
CA ALA A 150 -8.71 -41.36 2.88
C ALA A 150 -7.75 -41.08 1.71
N HIS A 151 -7.75 -41.94 0.68
CA HIS A 151 -6.95 -41.72 -0.54
C HIS A 151 -7.46 -40.53 -1.35
N LEU A 152 -8.78 -40.36 -1.47
CA LEU A 152 -9.38 -39.20 -2.14
C LEU A 152 -9.01 -37.89 -1.41
N LEU A 153 -9.13 -37.85 -0.09
CA LEU A 153 -8.71 -36.71 0.72
C LEU A 153 -7.21 -36.41 0.59
N GLN A 154 -6.37 -37.44 0.55
CA GLN A 154 -4.93 -37.28 0.33
C GLN A 154 -4.63 -36.64 -1.04
N ALA A 155 -5.25 -37.15 -2.11
CA ALA A 155 -5.05 -36.66 -3.47
C ALA A 155 -5.56 -35.21 -3.65
N GLN A 156 -6.69 -34.88 -3.01
CA GLN A 156 -7.20 -33.51 -2.95
C GLN A 156 -6.24 -32.59 -2.21
N MET A 157 -5.75 -33.01 -1.03
CA MET A 157 -4.78 -32.22 -0.28
C MET A 157 -3.49 -31.95 -1.07
N GLU A 158 -2.94 -32.93 -1.79
CA GLU A 158 -1.68 -32.78 -2.52
C GLU A 158 -1.81 -31.83 -3.72
N SER A 159 -2.81 -32.06 -4.59
CA SER A 159 -3.03 -31.24 -5.78
C SER A 159 -3.47 -29.81 -5.43
N GLN A 160 -4.35 -29.67 -4.44
CA GLN A 160 -4.87 -28.38 -4.04
C GLN A 160 -3.91 -27.60 -3.15
N GLN A 161 -3.04 -28.24 -2.35
CA GLN A 161 -1.96 -27.51 -1.66
C GLN A 161 -1.10 -26.73 -2.63
N TRP A 162 -0.66 -27.37 -3.71
CA TRP A 162 0.25 -26.75 -4.66
C TRP A 162 -0.45 -25.62 -5.43
N LEU A 163 -1.66 -25.88 -5.96
CA LEU A 163 -2.44 -24.88 -6.70
C LEU A 163 -2.86 -23.70 -5.82
N PHE A 164 -3.29 -23.97 -4.58
CA PHE A 164 -3.61 -22.92 -3.61
C PHE A 164 -2.39 -22.05 -3.30
N TYR A 165 -1.23 -22.66 -3.08
CA TYR A 165 -0.02 -21.90 -2.81
C TYR A 165 0.45 -21.06 -3.99
N GLU A 166 0.41 -21.60 -5.21
CA GLU A 166 0.92 -20.88 -6.37
C GLU A 166 -0.06 -19.83 -6.87
N ARG A 167 -1.35 -20.18 -7.00
CA ARG A 167 -2.35 -19.36 -7.67
C ARG A 167 -3.05 -18.37 -6.76
N VAL A 168 -3.12 -18.66 -5.48
CA VAL A 168 -3.91 -17.87 -4.53
C VAL A 168 -2.98 -17.09 -3.60
N MET A 169 -2.01 -17.77 -3.01
CA MET A 169 -1.14 -17.18 -2.00
C MET A 169 -0.10 -16.21 -2.53
N ILE A 170 0.55 -16.53 -3.65
CA ILE A 170 1.61 -15.69 -4.20
C ILE A 170 1.06 -14.33 -4.67
N PRO A 171 0.00 -14.25 -5.50
CA PRO A 171 -0.53 -12.97 -5.96
C PRO A 171 -0.99 -12.09 -4.80
N LEU A 172 -1.77 -12.67 -3.89
CA LEU A 172 -2.28 -11.98 -2.72
C LEU A 172 -1.16 -11.41 -1.86
N ARG A 173 -0.04 -12.14 -1.72
CA ARG A 173 1.13 -11.68 -0.95
C ARG A 173 1.90 -10.56 -1.66
N ILE A 174 2.03 -10.61 -2.98
CA ILE A 174 2.68 -9.56 -3.76
C ILE A 174 1.86 -8.26 -3.62
N GLU A 175 0.56 -8.33 -3.85
CA GLU A 175 -0.34 -7.19 -3.81
C GLU A 175 -0.51 -6.63 -2.40
N GLY A 176 -0.61 -7.50 -1.39
CA GLY A 176 -0.65 -7.10 0.02
C GLY A 176 0.60 -6.34 0.45
N ASN A 177 1.78 -6.79 0.01
CA ASN A 177 3.04 -6.08 0.27
C ASN A 177 3.09 -4.73 -0.45
N GLN A 178 2.64 -4.67 -1.70
CA GLN A 178 2.56 -3.41 -2.45
C GLN A 178 1.65 -2.39 -1.76
N LEU A 179 0.46 -2.83 -1.30
CA LEU A 179 -0.46 -1.98 -0.56
C LEU A 179 0.13 -1.51 0.78
N ARG A 180 0.89 -2.37 1.47
CA ARG A 180 1.59 -2.03 2.71
C ARG A 180 2.62 -0.93 2.53
N VAL A 181 3.38 -0.95 1.43
CA VAL A 181 4.34 0.10 1.06
C VAL A 181 3.61 1.41 0.81
N LEU A 182 2.54 1.40 0.00
CA LEU A 182 1.76 2.59 -0.33
C LEU A 182 1.08 3.21 0.90
N LEU A 183 0.55 2.39 1.81
CA LEU A 183 0.00 2.86 3.09
C LEU A 183 1.06 3.49 3.99
N SER A 184 2.29 2.97 3.95
CA SER A 184 3.42 3.56 4.68
C SER A 184 3.82 4.91 4.08
N GLU A 185 3.83 5.04 2.75
CA GLU A 185 4.07 6.30 2.05
C GLU A 185 2.99 7.35 2.36
N ARG A 186 1.70 6.98 2.38
CA ARG A 186 0.59 7.87 2.77
C ARG A 186 0.75 8.38 4.21
N VAL A 187 1.10 7.51 5.16
CA VAL A 187 1.35 7.91 6.55
C VAL A 187 2.55 8.86 6.64
N ASN A 188 3.63 8.61 5.90
CA ASN A 188 4.79 9.51 5.86
C ASN A 188 4.45 10.88 5.27
N ASN A 189 3.42 10.96 4.42
CA ASN A 189 2.88 12.19 3.84
C ASN A 189 1.82 12.89 4.72
N GLY A 190 1.60 12.40 5.95
CA GLY A 190 0.73 13.05 6.95
C GLY A 190 -0.71 12.53 6.98
N GLU A 191 -1.03 11.44 6.28
CA GLU A 191 -2.36 10.84 6.33
C GLU A 191 -2.62 9.98 7.58
N GLN A 192 -3.88 9.66 7.86
CA GLN A 192 -4.30 8.96 9.08
C GLN A 192 -3.72 7.55 9.19
N THR A 193 -3.26 7.20 10.40
CA THR A 193 -2.64 5.90 10.72
C THR A 193 -3.65 4.75 10.93
N SER A 194 -4.95 5.07 11.06
CA SER A 194 -6.01 4.10 11.38
C SER A 194 -6.22 3.06 10.26
N GLU A 195 -6.21 3.49 8.99
CA GLU A 195 -6.33 2.59 7.82
C GLU A 195 -5.17 1.61 7.76
N ARG A 196 -3.95 2.10 7.93
CA ARG A 196 -2.74 1.27 7.97
C ARG A 196 -2.83 0.23 9.08
N LEU A 197 -3.20 0.63 10.29
CA LEU A 197 -3.31 -0.30 11.43
C LEU A 197 -4.40 -1.36 11.20
N ARG A 198 -5.52 -0.97 10.59
CA ARG A 198 -6.59 -1.91 10.23
C ARG A 198 -6.11 -2.91 9.18
N PHE A 199 -5.46 -2.44 8.13
CA PHE A 199 -4.88 -3.30 7.10
C PHE A 199 -3.84 -4.26 7.67
N GLU A 200 -2.87 -3.78 8.46
CA GLU A 200 -1.83 -4.61 9.06
C GLU A 200 -2.41 -5.71 9.95
N ARG A 201 -3.47 -5.41 10.71
CA ARG A 201 -4.17 -6.40 11.53
C ARG A 201 -4.83 -7.48 10.67
N LEU A 202 -5.58 -7.08 9.64
CA LEU A 202 -6.23 -8.02 8.72
C LEU A 202 -5.19 -8.88 8.00
N TRP A 203 -4.12 -8.25 7.51
CA TRP A 203 -3.02 -8.91 6.82
C TRP A 203 -2.30 -9.92 7.71
N HIS A 204 -2.00 -9.54 8.95
CA HIS A 204 -1.37 -10.44 9.92
C HIS A 204 -2.26 -11.65 10.24
N ASN A 205 -3.56 -11.43 10.45
CA ASN A 205 -4.52 -12.50 10.72
C ASN A 205 -4.62 -13.47 9.54
N LEU A 206 -4.66 -12.93 8.31
CA LEU A 206 -4.68 -13.72 7.10
C LEU A 206 -3.40 -14.55 6.94
N GLU A 207 -2.22 -13.94 7.07
CA GLU A 207 -0.94 -14.67 7.04
C GLU A 207 -0.87 -15.77 8.11
N SER A 208 -1.38 -15.48 9.32
CA SER A 208 -1.42 -16.45 10.41
C SER A 208 -2.31 -17.65 10.07
N ALA A 209 -3.53 -17.39 9.57
CA ALA A 209 -4.46 -18.43 9.13
C ALA A 209 -3.88 -19.27 7.99
N LEU A 210 -3.15 -18.65 7.05
CA LEU A 210 -2.50 -19.33 5.94
C LEU A 210 -1.37 -20.26 6.39
N ARG A 211 -0.56 -19.80 7.36
CA ARG A 211 0.47 -20.66 7.99
C ARG A 211 -0.19 -21.82 8.74
N HIS A 212 -1.27 -21.56 9.46
CA HIS A 212 -2.01 -22.60 10.18
C HIS A 212 -2.60 -23.65 9.23
N GLN A 213 -3.19 -23.21 8.11
CA GLN A 213 -3.69 -24.09 7.05
C GLN A 213 -2.58 -24.97 6.48
N LYS A 214 -1.39 -24.40 6.21
CA LYS A 214 -0.23 -25.18 5.74
C LYS A 214 0.13 -26.33 6.67
N VAL A 215 0.23 -26.01 7.97
CA VAL A 215 0.60 -26.98 9.00
C VAL A 215 -0.48 -28.06 9.12
N THR A 216 -1.75 -27.66 9.10
CA THR A 216 -2.90 -28.57 9.19
C THR A 216 -2.94 -29.52 7.99
N MET A 217 -2.76 -29.01 6.78
CA MET A 217 -2.73 -29.85 5.57
C MET A 217 -1.51 -30.78 5.55
N ALA A 218 -0.32 -30.31 5.96
CA ALA A 218 0.86 -31.17 6.06
C ALA A 218 0.68 -32.30 7.09
N ALA A 219 0.06 -32.01 8.24
CA ALA A 219 -0.27 -33.01 9.25
C ALA A 219 -1.33 -34.00 8.73
N GLY A 220 -2.38 -33.50 8.06
CA GLY A 220 -3.40 -34.32 7.43
C GLY A 220 -2.82 -35.27 6.40
N TYR A 221 -2.03 -34.76 5.45
CA TYR A 221 -1.35 -35.56 4.43
C TYR A 221 -0.54 -36.73 5.03
N GLN A 222 0.27 -36.45 6.06
CA GLN A 222 1.05 -37.48 6.73
C GLN A 222 0.18 -38.55 7.41
N GLU A 223 -0.96 -38.16 7.98
CA GLU A 223 -1.87 -39.12 8.60
C GLU A 223 -2.65 -39.92 7.55
N PHE A 224 -3.06 -39.34 6.42
CA PHE A 224 -3.76 -40.05 5.35
C PHE A 224 -2.84 -41.04 4.60
N ALA A 225 -1.55 -40.72 4.44
CA ALA A 225 -0.58 -41.55 3.71
C ALA A 225 -0.23 -42.90 4.38
N ARG A 226 -0.61 -43.14 5.64
CA ARG A 226 -0.19 -44.33 6.42
C ARG A 226 -1.04 -45.60 6.19
N GLY A 227 -1.84 -45.69 5.12
CA GLY A 227 -2.66 -46.88 4.78
C GLY A 227 -3.94 -47.02 5.61
N VAL A 228 -4.48 -48.24 5.79
CA VAL A 228 -5.77 -48.51 6.48
C VAL A 228 -5.78 -47.93 7.90
N PRO A 229 -6.78 -47.10 8.27
CA PRO A 229 -6.85 -46.52 9.60
C PRO A 229 -7.25 -47.56 10.66
N THR A 230 -6.58 -47.57 11.81
CA THR A 230 -7.08 -48.22 13.03
C THR A 230 -8.14 -47.34 13.69
N ALA A 231 -8.97 -47.87 14.60
CA ALA A 231 -10.01 -47.08 15.29
C ALA A 231 -9.46 -45.80 15.97
N HIS A 232 -8.32 -45.88 16.64
CA HIS A 232 -7.65 -44.70 17.21
C HIS A 232 -7.17 -43.72 16.13
N ARG A 233 -6.64 -44.23 15.01
CA ARG A 233 -6.16 -43.39 13.91
C ARG A 233 -7.32 -42.73 13.16
N ALA A 234 -8.46 -43.41 13.01
CA ALA A 234 -9.68 -42.85 12.45
C ALA A 234 -10.16 -41.62 13.21
N VAL A 235 -10.10 -41.64 14.56
CA VAL A 235 -10.40 -40.46 15.39
C VAL A 235 -9.44 -39.29 15.09
N ARG A 236 -8.13 -39.56 15.00
CA ARG A 236 -7.14 -38.51 14.66
C ARG A 236 -7.34 -37.94 13.26
N LEU A 237 -7.66 -38.80 12.29
CA LEU A 237 -7.94 -38.38 10.90
C LEU A 237 -9.20 -37.52 10.83
N ARG A 238 -10.26 -37.90 11.55
CA ARG A 238 -11.46 -37.07 11.69
C ARG A 238 -11.13 -35.70 12.27
N ASP A 239 -10.37 -35.66 13.37
CA ASP A 239 -10.02 -34.40 14.02
C ASP A 239 -9.13 -33.53 13.11
N ALA A 240 -8.22 -34.13 12.34
CA ALA A 240 -7.42 -33.45 11.32
C ALA A 240 -8.29 -32.87 10.20
N ALA A 241 -9.28 -33.62 9.70
CA ALA A 241 -10.20 -33.16 8.68
C ALA A 241 -11.12 -32.02 9.17
N LEU A 242 -11.62 -32.11 10.41
CA LEU A 242 -12.39 -31.03 11.04
C LEU A 242 -11.54 -29.76 11.25
N ASN A 243 -10.28 -29.90 11.64
CA ASN A 243 -9.36 -28.77 11.77
C ASN A 243 -9.09 -28.13 10.40
N HIS A 244 -8.92 -28.93 9.36
CA HIS A 244 -8.75 -28.44 7.99
C HIS A 244 -9.96 -27.64 7.51
N LEU A 245 -11.19 -28.11 7.75
CA LEU A 245 -12.40 -27.34 7.43
C LEU A 245 -12.43 -25.99 8.16
N ARG A 246 -12.17 -25.98 9.47
CA ARG A 246 -12.17 -24.74 10.27
C ARG A 246 -11.12 -23.73 9.79
N SER A 247 -9.94 -24.20 9.38
CA SER A 247 -8.91 -23.29 8.87
C SER A 247 -9.27 -22.74 7.49
N VAL A 248 -9.97 -23.49 6.64
CA VAL A 248 -10.51 -22.96 5.38
C VAL A 248 -11.60 -21.91 5.64
N ASP A 249 -12.54 -22.15 6.57
CA ASP A 249 -13.58 -21.17 6.95
C ASP A 249 -12.96 -19.85 7.45
N GLN A 250 -11.91 -19.94 8.27
CA GLN A 250 -11.18 -18.75 8.75
C GLN A 250 -10.54 -17.97 7.61
N LEU A 251 -9.95 -18.66 6.63
CA LEU A 251 -9.37 -18.01 5.45
C LEU A 251 -10.43 -17.30 4.63
N GLN A 252 -11.56 -17.96 4.36
CA GLN A 252 -12.68 -17.38 3.64
C GLN A 252 -13.16 -16.09 4.32
N ARG A 253 -13.33 -16.13 5.65
CA ARG A 253 -13.71 -14.95 6.44
C ARG A 253 -12.71 -13.81 6.30
N TYR A 254 -11.40 -14.06 6.42
CA TYR A 254 -10.40 -13.00 6.30
C TYR A 254 -10.30 -12.43 4.87
N CYS A 255 -10.48 -13.26 3.84
CA CYS A 255 -10.57 -12.80 2.46
C CYS A 255 -11.79 -11.90 2.23
N ALA A 256 -12.95 -12.25 2.81
CA ALA A 256 -14.14 -11.41 2.77
C ALA A 256 -13.95 -10.08 3.53
N GLU A 257 -13.35 -10.12 4.72
CA GLU A 257 -13.02 -8.90 5.49
C GLU A 257 -12.03 -7.99 4.75
N LEU A 258 -11.07 -8.58 4.03
CA LEU A 258 -10.12 -7.85 3.18
C LEU A 258 -10.80 -7.24 1.94
N ALA A 259 -11.72 -7.96 1.30
CA ALA A 259 -12.51 -7.40 0.19
C ALA A 259 -13.40 -6.25 0.66
N ALA A 260 -14.03 -6.37 1.84
CA ALA A 260 -14.84 -5.33 2.45
C ALA A 260 -14.02 -4.11 2.94
N PHE A 261 -12.74 -4.30 3.27
CA PHE A 261 -11.84 -3.19 3.58
C PHE A 261 -11.67 -2.23 2.40
N ALA A 262 -11.77 -2.74 1.16
CA ALA A 262 -11.54 -1.97 -0.05
C ALA A 262 -12.77 -1.21 -0.58
N THR A 263 -13.98 -1.63 -0.20
CA THR A 263 -15.25 -1.06 -0.72
C THR A 263 -15.41 0.45 -0.46
N PRO A 264 -15.13 0.99 0.74
CA PRO A 264 -15.32 2.41 1.03
C PRO A 264 -14.38 3.34 0.23
N ALA A 265 -13.22 2.83 -0.20
CA ALA A 265 -12.22 3.61 -0.91
C ALA A 265 -12.43 3.62 -2.43
N LEU A 266 -13.38 2.82 -2.96
CA LEU A 266 -13.75 2.80 -4.37
C LEU A 266 -15.00 3.66 -4.67
N GLU A 267 -15.78 4.00 -3.63
CA GLU A 267 -17.02 4.79 -3.76
C GLU A 267 -16.84 6.31 -3.52
N GLY A 268 -15.62 6.76 -3.17
CA GLY A 268 -15.30 8.17 -2.89
C GLY A 268 -14.15 8.73 -3.73
#